data_AF-A0A2V6SS02-F1
#
_entry.id   AF-A0A2V6SS02-F1
#
_cell.length_a   1.000
_cell.length_b   1.000
_cell.length_c   1.000
_cell.angle_alpha   90.00
_cell.angle_beta   90.00
_cell.angle_gamma   90.00
#
_symmetry.space_group_name_H-M   'P 1'
#
loop_
_entity.id
_entity.type
_entity.pdbx_description
1 polymer ?
#
loop_
_entity_poly.entity_id
_entity_poly.type
_entity_poly.pdbx_seq_one_letter_code
_entity_poly.pdbx_strand_id
1 'polypeptide(L)'
;MRAALTAGDSITVDRLMSTVNPFGTGMSSNSLRCTRGGVDAQAVAARRQSEMARTRRMASTSCASSYSRRGRPTKFLAGVLVISLLAGCASTNVPPMGYQGQPYRPAADERQLWSDAEREEEKLAKLGKRWDDPLLEEYLSSVAAKLVPEEARQAGAPAVRIVVLKDPTLNAFTMPNGKVYVHTGLLSRLQNESQLAMILGHEVTHVTNRHALKFNRDPRNKQIFFTMAGIAAALGVAVAPGQPPRQGYYVSAEVLRTTSNIFLGLGLQLAFIAAVNGFGRDLEREADREGLERMVAAGYDPREAPRVFELLRDDHGDGSRLEDFFFGNHPRLDERIANTRELLETHPPPPDASVLAANVEDFALRTRTVVRENAALDIRAGRFGLAKAQLDRVLRLAPKDPTTHLYVGDLYRLQAQRAKNPADKPLLLGQAREAYERAAQLDATFPDPFRQLGLLYYQSKDPEKAMAAFRAYLGLKPDAPDARRIKEYLVELER
;
A
#
# COMPACT_ATOMS: atom_id res chain seq x y z
N MET A 1 21.32 58.80 -32.62
CA MET A 1 22.42 57.81 -32.50
C MET A 1 21.75 56.45 -32.51
N ARG A 2 21.55 55.68 -33.60
CA ARG A 2 22.37 55.20 -34.74
C ARG A 2 23.57 54.32 -34.35
N ALA A 3 23.58 53.13 -34.99
CA ALA A 3 24.59 52.07 -35.14
C ALA A 3 24.61 50.99 -34.03
N ALA A 4 24.30 49.70 -34.25
CA ALA A 4 24.65 48.68 -35.27
C ALA A 4 25.88 47.83 -34.90
N LEU A 5 25.87 46.56 -35.36
CA LEU A 5 26.91 45.49 -35.44
C LEU A 5 26.50 44.21 -34.67
N THR A 6 26.57 42.96 -35.15
CA THR A 6 26.72 42.29 -36.47
C THR A 6 26.53 40.78 -36.24
N ALA A 7 26.30 40.02 -37.32
CA ALA A 7 25.97 38.59 -37.41
C ALA A 7 27.17 37.60 -37.39
N GLY A 8 26.84 36.29 -37.41
CA GLY A 8 27.68 35.13 -37.81
C GLY A 8 28.09 34.22 -36.63
N ASP A 9 28.06 32.89 -36.67
CA ASP A 9 27.75 31.88 -37.69
C ASP A 9 27.41 30.53 -37.02
N SER A 10 26.65 29.71 -37.75
CA SER A 10 26.27 28.33 -37.47
C SER A 10 27.39 27.32 -37.80
N ILE A 11 27.57 26.28 -36.98
CA ILE A 11 28.26 25.04 -37.38
C ILE A 11 27.42 23.81 -36.99
N THR A 12 26.93 23.14 -38.03
CA THR A 12 26.43 21.77 -38.09
C THR A 12 27.56 20.76 -37.89
N VAL A 13 27.30 19.66 -37.17
CA VAL A 13 28.08 18.41 -37.30
C VAL A 13 27.12 17.27 -37.61
N ASP A 14 27.45 16.62 -38.72
CA ASP A 14 26.68 15.61 -39.42
C ASP A 14 27.02 14.18 -38.94
N ARG A 15 26.12 13.26 -39.28
CA ARG A 15 26.18 11.80 -39.08
C ARG A 15 27.47 11.15 -39.60
N LEU A 16 27.85 10.03 -38.98
CA LEU A 16 28.45 8.90 -39.71
C LEU A 16 28.01 7.55 -39.12
N MET A 17 27.37 6.76 -39.98
CA MET A 17 27.13 5.33 -39.83
C MET A 17 28.36 4.54 -40.25
N SER A 18 28.60 3.38 -39.64
CA SER A 18 29.31 2.29 -40.30
C SER A 18 28.74 0.92 -39.88
N THR A 19 28.11 0.27 -40.85
CA THR A 19 27.80 -1.16 -40.92
C THR A 19 29.04 -1.95 -41.31
N VAL A 20 29.38 -3.05 -40.63
CA VAL A 20 30.00 -4.26 -41.24
C VAL A 20 29.59 -5.52 -40.42
N ASN A 21 29.08 -6.52 -41.12
CA ASN A 21 28.90 -7.95 -40.78
C ASN A 21 29.54 -8.73 -41.97
N PRO A 22 29.66 -10.07 -42.05
CA PRO A 22 29.60 -11.18 -41.07
C PRO A 22 30.75 -12.23 -41.31
N PHE A 23 30.60 -13.46 -40.74
CA PHE A 23 31.32 -14.75 -40.91
C PHE A 23 31.85 -15.25 -39.55
N GLY A 24 31.63 -16.46 -39.05
CA GLY A 24 30.95 -17.65 -39.55
C GLY A 24 31.29 -18.85 -38.63
N THR A 25 30.38 -19.84 -38.60
CA THR A 25 30.62 -21.28 -38.35
C THR A 25 31.09 -21.79 -36.98
N GLY A 26 30.42 -22.84 -36.49
CA GLY A 26 31.03 -23.80 -35.55
C GLY A 26 30.09 -24.55 -34.61
N MET A 27 29.24 -25.44 -35.14
CA MET A 27 28.67 -26.55 -34.36
C MET A 27 29.79 -27.53 -34.00
N SER A 28 29.85 -28.03 -32.75
CA SER A 28 30.29 -29.40 -32.50
C SER A 28 29.65 -30.00 -31.25
N SER A 29 28.88 -31.04 -31.53
CA SER A 29 28.46 -32.11 -30.66
C SER A 29 29.65 -32.84 -30.03
N ASN A 30 29.59 -33.09 -28.72
CA ASN A 30 30.44 -34.11 -28.10
C ASN A 30 29.57 -35.28 -27.64
N SER A 31 29.83 -36.43 -28.26
CA SER A 31 29.28 -37.74 -27.91
C SER A 31 30.43 -38.74 -27.78
N LEU A 32 30.23 -39.72 -26.88
CA LEU A 32 30.83 -41.07 -26.81
C LEU A 32 32.04 -41.28 -25.87
N ARG A 33 31.81 -41.96 -24.73
CA ARG A 33 31.96 -43.44 -24.52
C ARG A 33 31.71 -43.78 -23.05
N CYS A 34 30.71 -44.60 -22.74
CA CYS A 34 30.71 -46.08 -22.63
C CYS A 34 31.36 -46.65 -21.36
N THR A 35 30.55 -47.21 -20.46
CA THR A 35 30.63 -48.59 -19.90
C THR A 35 29.27 -48.89 -19.23
N ARG A 36 28.41 -49.70 -19.87
CA ARG A 36 28.13 -51.14 -19.62
C ARG A 36 27.65 -51.49 -18.20
N GLY A 37 26.41 -51.99 -18.12
CA GLY A 37 26.00 -53.00 -17.14
C GLY A 37 24.54 -52.93 -16.66
N GLY A 38 23.68 -53.79 -17.21
CA GLY A 38 22.50 -54.31 -16.50
C GLY A 38 21.13 -53.76 -16.92
N VAL A 39 20.53 -54.38 -17.94
CA VAL A 39 19.09 -54.38 -18.21
C VAL A 39 18.58 -55.77 -17.87
N ASP A 40 17.42 -55.87 -17.25
CA ASP A 40 16.39 -56.82 -17.70
C ASP A 40 15.02 -56.38 -17.18
N ALA A 41 14.07 -56.34 -18.10
CA ALA A 41 12.69 -55.93 -17.92
C ALA A 41 11.77 -57.13 -18.16
N GLN A 42 10.69 -57.18 -17.37
CA GLN A 42 9.34 -57.66 -17.71
C GLN A 42 9.15 -59.06 -18.35
N ALA A 43 8.26 -59.87 -17.75
CA ALA A 43 6.93 -60.19 -18.30
C ALA A 43 6.36 -61.56 -17.83
N VAL A 44 5.09 -61.51 -17.38
CA VAL A 44 3.96 -62.41 -17.75
C VAL A 44 3.94 -63.88 -17.28
N ALA A 45 2.88 -64.23 -16.53
CA ALA A 45 1.97 -65.42 -16.63
C ALA A 45 1.45 -65.81 -15.22
N ALA A 46 0.17 -65.71 -14.84
CA ALA A 46 -1.07 -66.36 -15.30
C ALA A 46 -1.48 -67.64 -14.52
N ARG A 47 -2.77 -67.68 -14.09
CA ARG A 47 -3.65 -68.83 -13.68
C ARG A 47 -3.42 -69.42 -12.28
N ARG A 48 -4.39 -69.99 -11.54
CA ARG A 48 -5.86 -70.25 -11.55
C ARG A 48 -6.12 -70.81 -10.11
N GLN A 49 -7.27 -70.69 -9.46
CA GLN A 49 -8.39 -71.65 -9.56
C GLN A 49 -9.53 -71.24 -8.60
N SER A 50 -10.73 -71.69 -8.97
CA SER A 50 -12.06 -71.45 -8.43
C SER A 50 -12.70 -72.77 -8.01
N GLU A 51 -13.60 -72.79 -7.02
CA GLU A 51 -14.69 -73.79 -6.81
C GLU A 51 -15.71 -73.22 -5.80
N MET A 52 -16.99 -72.92 -6.16
CA MET A 52 -18.19 -73.79 -6.22
C MET A 52 -18.57 -74.43 -4.87
N ALA A 53 -19.82 -74.60 -4.40
CA ALA A 53 -21.18 -74.19 -4.75
C ALA A 53 -22.16 -74.68 -3.62
N ARG A 54 -23.35 -74.05 -3.47
CA ARG A 54 -24.71 -74.60 -3.14
C ARG A 54 -24.86 -75.76 -2.10
N THR A 55 -25.82 -75.81 -1.14
CA THR A 55 -27.30 -75.73 -1.24
C THR A 55 -28.00 -76.04 0.12
N ARG A 56 -29.21 -75.46 0.37
CA ARG A 56 -30.44 -75.97 1.11
C ARG A 56 -30.31 -76.31 2.62
N ARG A 57 -31.28 -76.16 3.54
CA ARG A 57 -32.74 -75.88 3.56
C ARG A 57 -33.20 -75.58 5.02
N MET A 58 -34.30 -74.82 5.15
CA MET A 58 -35.38 -74.87 6.18
C MET A 58 -35.06 -74.67 7.68
N ALA A 59 -35.64 -73.63 8.30
CA ALA A 59 -36.80 -73.78 9.20
C ALA A 59 -37.37 -72.40 9.57
N SER A 60 -38.70 -72.33 9.54
CA SER A 60 -39.56 -71.20 9.87
C SER A 60 -39.69 -70.98 11.38
N THR A 61 -39.70 -69.73 11.84
CA THR A 61 -40.60 -69.34 12.93
C THR A 61 -40.98 -67.86 12.81
N SER A 62 -42.28 -67.66 12.67
CA SER A 62 -42.99 -66.39 12.72
C SER A 62 -43.02 -65.86 14.16
N CYS A 63 -42.77 -64.56 14.35
CA CYS A 63 -43.33 -63.83 15.49
C CYS A 63 -43.68 -62.40 15.05
N ALA A 64 -44.88 -61.98 15.40
CA ALA A 64 -45.58 -60.81 14.93
C ALA A 64 -44.91 -59.49 15.35
N SER A 65 -44.89 -58.50 14.45
CA SER A 65 -44.61 -57.11 14.79
C SER A 65 -45.82 -56.24 14.45
N SER A 66 -46.36 -55.62 15.50
CA SER A 66 -47.52 -54.74 15.51
C SER A 66 -47.24 -53.44 14.76
N TYR A 67 -48.13 -53.11 13.83
CA TYR A 67 -48.05 -51.95 12.95
C TYR A 67 -48.48 -50.67 13.69
N SER A 68 -47.53 -49.89 14.21
CA SER A 68 -47.78 -48.52 14.68
C SER A 68 -47.74 -47.55 13.48
N ARG A 69 -48.90 -47.06 13.04
CA ARG A 69 -49.01 -45.93 12.10
C ARG A 69 -48.43 -44.66 12.74
N ARG A 70 -47.18 -44.30 12.42
CA ARG A 70 -46.69 -42.92 12.60
C ARG A 70 -47.08 -42.10 11.38
N GLY A 71 -47.96 -41.11 11.60
CA GLY A 71 -48.24 -40.06 10.62
C GLY A 71 -46.95 -39.33 10.24
N ARG A 72 -46.73 -39.17 8.94
CA ARG A 72 -45.58 -38.45 8.37
C ARG A 72 -45.58 -36.97 8.81
N PRO A 73 -44.43 -36.38 9.18
CA PRO A 73 -44.33 -34.96 9.55
C PRO A 73 -44.19 -34.09 8.28
N THR A 74 -45.15 -34.15 7.36
CA THR A 74 -45.10 -33.33 6.13
C THR A 74 -45.33 -31.84 6.40
N LYS A 75 -45.98 -31.49 7.51
CA LYS A 75 -46.27 -30.09 7.88
C LYS A 75 -45.05 -29.32 8.44
N PHE A 76 -44.08 -30.01 9.03
CA PHE A 76 -42.88 -29.38 9.60
C PHE A 76 -41.87 -29.00 8.52
N LEU A 77 -41.70 -29.86 7.50
CA LEU A 77 -40.84 -29.57 6.34
C LEU A 77 -41.39 -28.43 5.47
N ALA A 78 -42.71 -28.33 5.32
CA ALA A 78 -43.34 -27.24 4.57
C ALA A 78 -43.14 -25.87 5.27
N GLY A 79 -43.23 -25.83 6.61
CA GLY A 79 -42.99 -24.59 7.37
C GLY A 79 -41.55 -24.08 7.28
N VAL A 80 -40.56 -24.98 7.33
CA VAL A 80 -39.13 -24.63 7.17
C VAL A 80 -38.80 -24.17 5.75
N LEU A 81 -39.45 -24.74 4.72
CA LEU A 81 -39.25 -24.32 3.33
C LEU A 81 -39.81 -22.91 3.07
N VAL A 82 -40.97 -22.58 3.64
CA VAL A 82 -41.61 -21.25 3.50
C VAL A 82 -40.83 -20.17 4.27
N ILE A 83 -40.27 -20.50 5.44
CA ILE A 83 -39.37 -19.58 6.18
C ILE A 83 -38.05 -19.38 5.44
N SER A 84 -37.52 -20.43 4.78
CA SER A 84 -36.34 -20.32 3.90
C SER A 84 -36.58 -19.45 2.66
N LEU A 85 -37.82 -19.41 2.14
CA LEU A 85 -38.20 -18.57 0.99
C LEU A 85 -38.46 -17.10 1.38
N LEU A 86 -38.67 -16.82 2.67
CA LEU A 86 -38.84 -15.46 3.23
C LEU A 86 -37.53 -14.84 3.73
N ALA A 87 -36.42 -15.60 3.74
CA ALA A 87 -35.09 -15.04 3.93
C ALA A 87 -34.75 -14.18 2.71
N GLY A 88 -34.97 -12.87 2.86
CA GLY A 88 -35.11 -11.90 1.79
C GLY A 88 -34.10 -12.01 0.66
N CYS A 89 -34.59 -11.87 -0.56
CA CYS A 89 -33.80 -11.55 -1.74
C CYS A 89 -33.17 -10.16 -1.54
N ALA A 90 -32.09 -10.07 -0.76
CA ALA A 90 -31.23 -8.90 -0.81
C ALA A 90 -30.75 -8.79 -2.25
N SER A 91 -31.26 -7.78 -2.95
CA SER A 91 -30.90 -7.55 -4.35
C SER A 91 -29.37 -7.45 -4.45
N THR A 92 -28.79 -8.27 -5.32
CA THR A 92 -27.37 -8.20 -5.69
C THR A 92 -27.08 -6.95 -6.50
N ASN A 93 -28.12 -6.31 -7.06
CA ASN A 93 -27.98 -5.01 -7.70
C ASN A 93 -27.89 -3.91 -6.64
N VAL A 94 -26.71 -3.30 -6.52
CA VAL A 94 -26.43 -2.17 -5.64
C VAL A 94 -26.13 -0.96 -6.53
N PRO A 95 -27.11 -0.06 -6.75
CA PRO A 95 -26.87 1.12 -7.56
C PRO A 95 -25.95 2.11 -6.84
N PRO A 96 -25.20 2.93 -7.58
CA PRO A 96 -24.47 4.06 -7.04
C PRO A 96 -25.36 5.04 -6.28
N MET A 97 -24.76 5.83 -5.39
CA MET A 97 -25.46 6.90 -4.67
C MET A 97 -25.93 7.98 -5.65
N GLY A 98 -27.20 8.38 -5.55
CA GLY A 98 -27.81 9.36 -6.45
C GLY A 98 -28.22 8.83 -7.83
N TYR A 99 -28.14 7.51 -8.05
CA TYR A 99 -28.59 6.89 -9.30
C TYR A 99 -30.04 7.30 -9.64
N GLN A 100 -30.25 7.78 -10.88
CA GLN A 100 -31.53 8.32 -11.37
C GLN A 100 -32.11 9.47 -10.52
N GLY A 101 -31.27 10.25 -9.85
CA GLY A 101 -31.69 11.38 -9.01
C GLY A 101 -32.38 10.96 -7.71
N GLN A 102 -32.30 9.68 -7.33
CA GLN A 102 -32.94 9.18 -6.12
C GLN A 102 -32.16 9.61 -4.87
N PRO A 103 -32.83 10.09 -3.80
CA PRO A 103 -32.18 10.36 -2.52
C PRO A 103 -31.45 9.13 -1.98
N TYR A 104 -30.24 9.33 -1.46
CA TYR A 104 -29.45 8.29 -0.84
C TYR A 104 -30.05 7.90 0.51
N ARG A 105 -30.33 6.61 0.68
CA ARG A 105 -30.78 6.01 1.94
C ARG A 105 -30.07 4.68 2.14
N PRO A 106 -29.19 4.54 3.14
CA PRO A 106 -28.47 3.29 3.36
C PRO A 106 -29.45 2.18 3.77
N ALA A 107 -29.28 1.00 3.20
CA ALA A 107 -30.04 -0.19 3.60
C ALA A 107 -29.59 -0.69 4.98
N ALA A 108 -30.34 -1.63 5.58
CA ALA A 108 -30.04 -2.11 6.94
C ALA A 108 -28.64 -2.76 7.05
N ASP A 109 -28.25 -3.54 6.05
CA ASP A 109 -26.93 -4.17 5.96
C ASP A 109 -25.81 -3.16 5.69
N GLU A 110 -26.07 -2.12 4.90
CA GLU A 110 -25.10 -1.03 4.70
C GLU A 110 -24.88 -0.21 5.98
N ARG A 111 -25.95 0.07 6.74
CA ARG A 111 -25.81 0.70 8.07
C ARG A 111 -25.01 -0.17 9.03
N GLN A 112 -25.14 -1.50 8.93
CA GLN A 112 -24.30 -2.40 9.71
C GLN A 112 -22.83 -2.27 9.31
N LEU A 113 -22.51 -2.25 8.00
CA LEU A 113 -21.14 -2.02 7.52
C LEU A 113 -20.56 -0.68 8.01
N TRP A 114 -21.40 0.36 8.11
CA TRP A 114 -20.97 1.65 8.66
C TRP A 114 -20.63 1.57 10.14
N SER A 115 -21.50 0.93 10.94
CA SER A 115 -21.22 0.71 12.36
C SER A 115 -19.97 -0.14 12.58
N ASP A 116 -19.74 -1.15 11.72
CA ASP A 116 -18.54 -1.97 11.75
C ASP A 116 -17.29 -1.14 11.44
N ALA A 117 -17.38 -0.26 10.42
CA ALA A 117 -16.30 0.64 10.05
C ALA A 117 -15.96 1.65 11.16
N GLU A 118 -16.96 2.19 11.86
CA GLU A 118 -16.76 3.07 13.02
C GLU A 118 -16.00 2.37 14.15
N ARG A 119 -16.34 1.11 14.45
CA ARG A 119 -15.62 0.33 15.47
C ARG A 119 -14.19 0.01 15.06
N GLU A 120 -13.93 -0.22 13.78
CA GLU A 120 -12.56 -0.43 13.27
C GLU A 120 -11.74 0.86 13.30
N GLU A 121 -12.36 2.00 13.01
CA GLU A 121 -11.71 3.30 13.13
C GLU A 121 -11.25 3.57 14.57
N GLU A 122 -12.09 3.33 15.58
CA GLU A 122 -11.72 3.53 16.98
C GLU A 122 -10.45 2.72 17.36
N LYS A 123 -10.31 1.53 16.78
CA LYS A 123 -9.13 0.68 16.98
C LYS A 123 -7.92 1.21 16.23
N LEU A 124 -8.09 1.69 14.99
CA LEU A 124 -7.02 2.34 14.22
C LEU A 124 -6.50 3.60 14.93
N ALA A 125 -7.40 4.41 15.50
CA ALA A 125 -7.03 5.60 16.27
C ALA A 125 -6.16 5.26 17.48
N LYS A 126 -6.45 4.15 18.17
CA LYS A 126 -5.67 3.66 19.32
C LYS A 126 -4.25 3.21 18.96
N LEU A 127 -3.94 2.97 17.68
CA LEU A 127 -2.58 2.65 17.23
C LEU A 127 -1.64 3.87 17.27
N GLY A 128 -2.17 5.09 17.45
CA GLY A 128 -1.35 6.32 17.50
C GLY A 128 -0.65 6.63 16.17
N LYS A 129 -1.11 6.03 15.07
CA LYS A 129 -0.53 6.21 13.73
C LYS A 129 -1.09 7.43 12.99
N ARG A 130 -2.06 8.17 13.52
CA ARG A 130 -2.60 9.35 12.84
C ARG A 130 -1.51 10.42 12.67
N TRP A 131 -1.48 11.02 11.48
CA TRP A 131 -0.74 12.25 11.20
C TRP A 131 -1.67 13.44 11.40
N ASP A 132 -1.52 14.12 12.52
CA ASP A 132 -2.37 15.26 12.90
C ASP A 132 -1.85 16.56 12.26
N ASP A 133 -2.35 16.87 11.07
CA ASP A 133 -2.11 18.13 10.38
C ASP A 133 -3.43 18.63 9.77
N PRO A 134 -4.17 19.49 10.49
CA PRO A 134 -5.48 19.97 10.04
C PRO A 134 -5.43 20.68 8.68
N LEU A 135 -4.33 21.38 8.36
CA LEU A 135 -4.20 22.11 7.10
C LEU A 135 -4.01 21.14 5.93
N LEU A 136 -3.22 20.09 6.13
CA LEU A 136 -3.08 19.02 5.14
C LEU A 136 -4.39 18.25 4.96
N GLU A 137 -5.06 17.87 6.05
CA GLU A 137 -6.34 17.15 5.99
C GLU A 137 -7.42 17.98 5.28
N GLU A 138 -7.50 19.29 5.55
CA GLU A 138 -8.42 20.21 4.85
C GLU A 138 -8.10 20.28 3.35
N TYR A 139 -6.83 20.43 3.00
CA TYR A 139 -6.40 20.45 1.60
C TYR A 139 -6.79 19.15 0.87
N LEU A 140 -6.43 17.99 1.42
CA LEU A 140 -6.77 16.70 0.83
C LEU A 140 -8.29 16.50 0.71
N SER A 141 -9.04 16.93 1.74
CA SER A 141 -10.50 16.87 1.72
C SER A 141 -11.11 17.79 0.65
N SER A 142 -10.49 18.95 0.39
CA SER A 142 -10.93 19.86 -0.67
C SER A 142 -10.72 19.27 -2.07
N VAL A 143 -9.63 18.52 -2.28
CA VAL A 143 -9.39 17.77 -3.52
C VAL A 143 -10.42 16.65 -3.66
N ALA A 144 -10.63 15.84 -2.62
CA ALA A 144 -11.60 14.76 -2.62
C ALA A 144 -13.03 15.25 -2.89
N ALA A 145 -13.42 16.40 -2.32
CA ALA A 145 -14.74 16.99 -2.52
C ALA A 145 -15.04 17.33 -3.99
N LYS A 146 -14.03 17.77 -4.77
CA LYS A 146 -14.17 18.03 -6.22
C LYS A 146 -14.42 16.75 -7.03
N LEU A 147 -14.06 15.58 -6.49
CA LEU A 147 -14.15 14.27 -7.15
C LEU A 147 -15.45 13.53 -6.83
N VAL A 148 -16.25 14.07 -5.90
CA VAL A 148 -17.59 13.53 -5.58
C VAL A 148 -18.57 13.97 -6.68
N PRO A 149 -19.32 13.06 -7.33
CA PRO A 149 -20.26 13.41 -8.38
C PRO A 149 -21.39 14.24 -7.82
N GLU A 150 -21.88 15.17 -8.63
CA GLU A 150 -22.93 16.10 -8.24
C GLU A 150 -24.21 15.35 -7.85
N GLU A 151 -24.55 14.27 -8.55
CA GLU A 151 -25.73 13.44 -8.29
C GLU A 151 -25.64 12.78 -6.91
N ALA A 152 -24.47 12.26 -6.55
CA ALA A 152 -24.25 11.65 -5.24
C ALA A 152 -24.34 12.71 -4.13
N ARG A 153 -23.77 13.89 -4.36
CA ARG A 153 -23.81 15.01 -3.42
C ARG A 153 -25.25 15.49 -3.19
N GLN A 154 -26.01 15.73 -4.26
CA GLN A 154 -27.41 16.16 -4.19
C GLN A 154 -28.31 15.10 -3.54
N ALA A 155 -28.00 13.82 -3.75
CA ALA A 155 -28.72 12.72 -3.12
C ALA A 155 -28.46 12.60 -1.61
N GLY A 156 -27.48 13.31 -1.05
CA GLY A 156 -27.13 13.23 0.37
C GLY A 156 -26.17 12.09 0.70
N ALA A 157 -25.26 11.74 -0.21
CA ALA A 157 -24.15 10.84 0.08
C ALA A 157 -23.31 11.32 1.28
N PRO A 158 -22.70 10.42 2.07
CA PRO A 158 -21.83 10.80 3.16
C PRO A 158 -20.65 11.63 2.63
N ALA A 159 -20.27 12.67 3.38
CA ALA A 159 -19.10 13.46 3.05
C ALA A 159 -17.83 12.59 3.13
N VAL A 160 -16.99 12.71 2.10
CA VAL A 160 -15.67 12.07 2.05
C VAL A 160 -14.74 12.80 3.02
N ARG A 161 -14.13 12.05 3.94
CA ARG A 161 -13.22 12.58 4.96
C ARG A 161 -11.87 11.90 4.83
N ILE A 162 -10.81 12.70 4.72
CA ILE A 162 -9.45 12.17 4.60
C ILE A 162 -8.80 12.08 5.97
N VAL A 163 -8.14 10.95 6.25
CA VAL A 163 -7.29 10.73 7.42
C VAL A 163 -5.91 10.31 6.95
N VAL A 164 -4.86 10.96 7.42
CA VAL A 164 -3.49 10.61 7.07
C VAL A 164 -2.89 9.68 8.13
N LEU A 165 -2.27 8.58 7.69
CA LEU A 165 -1.60 7.61 8.55
C LEU A 165 -0.08 7.67 8.37
N LYS A 166 0.65 7.81 9.49
CA LYS A 166 2.12 7.72 9.63
C LYS A 166 2.59 6.30 9.31
N ASP A 167 2.62 5.98 8.03
CA ASP A 167 3.02 4.69 7.50
C ASP A 167 3.77 4.93 6.19
N PRO A 168 5.02 4.46 6.05
CA PRO A 168 5.81 4.75 4.87
C PRO A 168 5.47 3.83 3.69
N THR A 169 4.47 2.96 3.81
CA THR A 169 3.98 2.15 2.70
C THR A 169 3.17 2.99 1.70
N LEU A 170 3.17 2.57 0.44
CA LEU A 170 2.43 3.21 -0.64
C LEU A 170 0.98 2.68 -0.62
N ASN A 171 0.09 3.30 0.17
CA ASN A 171 -1.30 2.86 0.24
C ASN A 171 -2.30 4.01 0.44
N ALA A 172 -3.50 3.81 -0.11
CA ALA A 172 -4.73 4.50 0.28
C ALA A 172 -5.87 3.48 0.28
N PHE A 173 -6.84 3.67 1.17
CA PHE A 173 -8.02 2.80 1.19
C PHE A 173 -9.22 3.51 1.78
N THR A 174 -10.40 3.01 1.44
CA THR A 174 -11.65 3.64 1.85
C THR A 174 -12.58 2.72 2.60
N MET A 175 -13.15 3.25 3.67
CA MET A 175 -14.17 2.60 4.49
C MET A 175 -15.58 2.96 4.00
N PRO A 176 -16.57 2.06 4.20
CA PRO A 176 -17.93 2.24 3.67
C PRO A 176 -18.66 3.49 4.20
N ASN A 177 -18.21 4.07 5.32
CA ASN A 177 -18.75 5.28 5.92
C ASN A 177 -18.16 6.59 5.34
N GLY A 178 -17.45 6.52 4.22
CA GLY A 178 -16.87 7.68 3.51
C GLY A 178 -15.53 8.18 4.09
N LYS A 179 -14.88 7.44 4.98
CA LYS A 179 -13.52 7.76 5.43
C LYS A 179 -12.47 7.13 4.53
N VAL A 180 -11.61 7.96 3.98
CA VAL A 180 -10.47 7.58 3.15
C VAL A 180 -9.21 7.75 3.99
N TYR A 181 -8.40 6.70 4.06
CA TYR A 181 -7.13 6.69 4.74
C TYR A 181 -6.01 6.77 3.71
N VAL A 182 -5.06 7.67 3.92
CA VAL A 182 -3.93 7.87 3.01
C VAL A 182 -2.63 7.75 3.81
N HIS A 183 -1.72 6.91 3.33
CA HIS A 183 -0.43 6.73 4.01
C HIS A 183 0.56 7.85 3.65
N THR A 184 1.40 8.23 4.60
CA THR A 184 2.46 9.24 4.37
C THR A 184 3.43 8.81 3.27
N GLY A 185 3.68 7.50 3.11
CA GLY A 185 4.51 6.97 2.04
C GLY A 185 3.95 7.22 0.64
N LEU A 186 2.64 7.06 0.46
CA LEU A 186 1.99 7.39 -0.80
C LEU A 186 2.10 8.89 -1.09
N LEU A 187 1.74 9.76 -0.13
CA LEU A 187 1.82 11.21 -0.30
C LEU A 187 3.25 11.70 -0.60
N SER A 188 4.27 11.05 -0.02
CA SER A 188 5.66 11.42 -0.26
C SER A 188 6.15 11.09 -1.67
N ARG A 189 5.50 10.12 -2.34
CA ARG A 189 5.79 9.71 -3.71
C ARG A 189 5.17 10.62 -4.76
N LEU A 190 3.90 10.99 -4.56
CA LEU A 190 3.15 11.78 -5.54
C LEU A 190 3.90 13.08 -5.90
N GLN A 191 3.91 13.40 -7.19
CA GLN A 191 4.65 14.53 -7.72
C GLN A 191 3.78 15.78 -7.86
N ASN A 192 2.46 15.61 -7.98
CA ASN A 192 1.52 16.70 -8.27
C ASN A 192 0.07 16.35 -7.84
N GLU A 193 -0.83 17.33 -7.88
CA GLU A 193 -2.22 17.17 -7.41
C GLU A 193 -3.06 16.31 -8.37
N SER A 194 -2.77 16.29 -9.68
CA SER A 194 -3.49 15.40 -10.61
C SER A 194 -3.24 13.92 -10.30
N GLN A 195 -2.01 13.56 -9.90
CA GLN A 195 -1.70 12.21 -9.45
C GLN A 195 -2.45 11.88 -8.15
N LEU A 196 -2.54 12.84 -7.21
CA LEU A 196 -3.39 12.70 -6.02
C LEU A 196 -4.86 12.52 -6.40
N ALA A 197 -5.36 13.31 -7.35
CA ALA A 197 -6.74 13.27 -7.81
C ALA A 197 -7.09 11.92 -8.45
N MET A 198 -6.17 11.29 -9.18
CA MET A 198 -6.39 9.93 -9.69
C MET A 198 -6.57 8.93 -8.56
N ILE A 199 -5.69 8.95 -7.54
CA ILE A 199 -5.80 8.03 -6.40
C ILE A 199 -7.07 8.31 -5.58
N LEU A 200 -7.35 9.57 -5.26
CA LEU A 200 -8.56 9.93 -4.52
C LEU A 200 -9.83 9.68 -5.33
N GLY A 201 -9.81 9.84 -6.65
CA GLY A 201 -10.96 9.57 -7.52
C GLY A 201 -11.32 8.08 -7.53
N HIS A 202 -10.30 7.22 -7.54
CA HIS A 202 -10.46 5.77 -7.36
C HIS A 202 -11.10 5.45 -5.98
N GLU A 203 -10.55 6.01 -4.90
CA GLU A 203 -11.08 5.84 -3.55
C GLU A 203 -12.52 6.36 -3.37
N VAL A 204 -12.83 7.54 -3.93
CA VAL A 204 -14.17 8.12 -3.92
C VAL A 204 -15.15 7.24 -4.69
N THR A 205 -14.72 6.59 -5.78
CA THR A 205 -15.57 5.64 -6.52
C THR A 205 -15.96 4.46 -5.64
N HIS A 206 -15.06 3.90 -4.83
CA HIS A 206 -15.41 2.84 -3.90
C HIS A 206 -16.54 3.23 -2.93
N VAL A 207 -16.59 4.50 -2.51
CA VAL A 207 -17.67 5.05 -1.68
C VAL A 207 -18.94 5.21 -2.50
N THR A 208 -18.91 6.03 -3.55
CA THR A 208 -20.13 6.44 -4.25
C THR A 208 -20.79 5.27 -4.96
N ASN A 209 -20.01 4.27 -5.37
CA ASN A 209 -20.51 3.07 -6.04
C ASN A 209 -20.71 1.90 -5.06
N ARG A 210 -20.50 2.15 -3.76
CA ARG A 210 -20.82 1.24 -2.66
C ARG A 210 -20.12 -0.12 -2.84
N HIS A 211 -18.85 -0.10 -3.23
CA HIS A 211 -18.07 -1.30 -3.56
C HIS A 211 -17.96 -2.27 -2.38
N ALA A 212 -17.84 -1.77 -1.15
CA ALA A 212 -17.89 -2.61 0.05
C ALA A 212 -19.23 -3.36 0.18
N LEU A 213 -20.35 -2.73 -0.13
CA LEU A 213 -21.67 -3.36 -0.08
C LEU A 213 -21.88 -4.34 -1.25
N LYS A 214 -21.49 -3.96 -2.47
CA LYS A 214 -21.46 -4.88 -3.64
C LYS A 214 -20.64 -6.13 -3.30
N PHE A 215 -19.44 -5.95 -2.74
CA PHE A 215 -18.56 -7.02 -2.32
C PHE A 215 -19.20 -7.92 -1.26
N ASN A 216 -19.80 -7.34 -0.22
CA ASN A 216 -20.47 -8.07 0.85
C ASN A 216 -21.71 -8.86 0.39
N ARG A 217 -22.45 -8.32 -0.59
CA ARG A 217 -23.66 -8.97 -1.15
C ARG A 217 -23.36 -10.01 -2.21
N ASP A 218 -22.19 -9.99 -2.85
CA ASP A 218 -21.81 -10.99 -3.85
C ASP A 218 -21.59 -12.36 -3.15
N PRO A 219 -22.40 -13.38 -3.47
CA PRO A 219 -22.26 -14.71 -2.86
C PRO A 219 -20.91 -15.37 -3.15
N ARG A 220 -20.22 -15.00 -4.24
CA ARG A 220 -18.87 -15.50 -4.57
C ARG A 220 -17.82 -15.04 -3.57
N ASN A 221 -18.02 -13.87 -2.96
CA ASN A 221 -17.08 -13.27 -2.01
C ASN A 221 -17.23 -13.81 -0.59
N LYS A 222 -18.33 -14.51 -0.29
CA LYS A 222 -18.51 -15.21 1.00
C LYS A 222 -17.39 -16.22 1.26
N GLN A 223 -16.80 -16.79 0.21
CA GLN A 223 -15.63 -17.68 0.32
C GLN A 223 -14.39 -16.97 0.89
N ILE A 224 -14.20 -15.68 0.61
CA ILE A 224 -13.09 -14.88 1.15
C ILE A 224 -13.31 -14.68 2.66
N PHE A 225 -14.55 -14.43 3.08
CA PHE A 225 -14.92 -14.34 4.50
C PHE A 225 -14.64 -15.64 5.25
N PHE A 226 -15.00 -16.79 4.67
CA PHE A 226 -14.68 -18.11 5.24
C PHE A 226 -13.17 -18.39 5.27
N THR A 227 -12.43 -17.91 4.28
CA THR A 227 -10.96 -18.06 4.22
C THR A 227 -10.27 -17.23 5.31
N MET A 228 -10.75 -15.99 5.55
CA MET A 228 -10.25 -15.14 6.63
C MET A 228 -10.51 -15.74 8.02
N ALA A 229 -11.68 -16.35 8.22
CA ALA A 229 -11.98 -17.10 9.45
C ALA A 229 -10.98 -18.26 9.66
N GLY A 230 -10.64 -18.99 8.60
CA GLY A 230 -9.64 -20.07 8.65
C GLY A 230 -8.22 -19.59 8.97
N ILE A 231 -7.80 -18.44 8.43
CA ILE A 231 -6.49 -17.83 8.73
C ILE A 231 -6.43 -17.33 10.17
N ALA A 232 -7.48 -16.65 10.66
CA ALA A 232 -7.56 -16.20 12.05
C ALA A 232 -7.47 -17.38 13.04
N ALA A 233 -8.19 -18.47 12.75
CA ALA A 233 -8.12 -19.71 13.53
C ALA A 233 -6.71 -20.32 13.55
N ALA A 234 -6.00 -20.33 12.41
CA ALA A 234 -4.63 -20.82 12.31
C ALA A 234 -3.61 -19.94 13.08
N LEU A 235 -3.91 -18.65 13.25
CA LEU A 235 -3.11 -17.70 14.02
C LEU A 235 -3.47 -17.65 15.51
N GLY A 236 -4.41 -18.48 15.97
CA GLY A 236 -4.84 -18.52 17.38
C GLY A 236 -5.62 -17.28 17.84
N VAL A 237 -6.04 -16.41 16.91
CA VAL A 237 -6.95 -15.30 17.18
C VAL A 237 -8.36 -15.87 17.08
N ALA A 238 -9.08 -15.91 18.19
CA ALA A 238 -10.36 -16.62 18.29
C ALA A 238 -11.39 -16.18 17.22
N VAL A 239 -11.54 -17.00 16.18
CA VAL A 239 -12.72 -17.10 15.32
C VAL A 239 -12.91 -18.59 15.00
N ALA A 240 -14.12 -19.12 15.21
CA ALA A 240 -14.44 -20.56 15.28
C ALA A 240 -14.05 -21.40 14.01
N PRO A 241 -14.03 -22.76 14.11
CA PRO A 241 -13.08 -23.61 13.38
C PRO A 241 -13.56 -24.19 12.02
N GLY A 242 -12.61 -24.64 11.19
CA GLY A 242 -12.73 -26.00 10.62
C GLY A 242 -12.53 -26.24 9.11
N GLN A 243 -11.60 -25.60 8.39
CA GLN A 243 -11.21 -26.09 7.04
C GLN A 243 -9.70 -26.04 6.75
N PRO A 244 -9.14 -27.04 6.07
CA PRO A 244 -7.74 -27.03 5.64
C PRO A 244 -7.53 -26.06 4.46
N PRO A 245 -6.37 -25.39 4.37
CA PRO A 245 -6.08 -24.43 3.32
C PRO A 245 -6.04 -25.11 1.94
N ARG A 246 -6.69 -24.50 0.94
CA ARG A 246 -6.57 -24.90 -0.48
C ARG A 246 -5.42 -24.15 -1.15
N GLN A 247 -4.64 -24.86 -1.96
CA GLN A 247 -3.57 -24.32 -2.81
C GLN A 247 -4.09 -23.20 -3.73
N GLY A 248 -3.40 -22.05 -3.75
CA GLY A 248 -3.66 -21.00 -4.76
C GLY A 248 -3.50 -19.53 -4.33
N TYR A 249 -3.25 -19.23 -3.05
CA TYR A 249 -3.02 -17.84 -2.61
C TYR A 249 -1.59 -17.68 -2.08
N TYR A 250 -0.71 -17.09 -2.90
CA TYR A 250 0.63 -16.70 -2.47
C TYR A 250 0.56 -15.32 -1.80
N VAL A 251 0.30 -15.30 -0.50
CA VAL A 251 0.85 -14.27 0.38
C VAL A 251 1.98 -14.96 1.13
N SER A 252 3.20 -14.42 1.05
CA SER A 252 4.35 -15.06 1.71
C SER A 252 4.12 -15.14 3.22
N ALA A 253 4.60 -16.22 3.85
CA ALA A 253 4.39 -16.49 5.27
C ALA A 253 4.90 -15.37 6.21
N GLU A 254 5.91 -14.60 5.76
CA GLU A 254 6.49 -13.46 6.50
C GLU A 254 5.59 -12.21 6.48
N VAL A 255 4.95 -11.94 5.34
CA VAL A 255 3.98 -10.84 5.15
C VAL A 255 2.69 -11.12 5.92
N LEU A 256 2.26 -12.39 5.94
CA LEU A 256 1.20 -12.86 6.83
C LEU A 256 1.55 -12.67 8.31
N ARG A 257 2.81 -12.82 8.70
CA ARG A 257 3.24 -12.72 10.12
C ARG A 257 3.27 -11.29 10.66
N THR A 258 3.54 -10.29 9.82
CA THR A 258 3.71 -8.90 10.28
C THR A 258 2.45 -8.07 10.08
N THR A 259 1.77 -8.25 8.95
CA THR A 259 0.60 -7.44 8.57
C THR A 259 -0.72 -8.08 9.03
N SER A 260 -0.84 -9.40 8.96
CA SER A 260 -2.07 -10.08 9.39
C SER A 260 -2.25 -10.10 10.91
N ASN A 261 -1.17 -9.99 11.70
CA ASN A 261 -1.26 -9.94 13.16
C ASN A 261 -1.90 -8.65 13.70
N ILE A 262 -1.72 -7.51 13.02
CA ILE A 262 -2.32 -6.24 13.45
C ILE A 262 -3.77 -6.14 12.96
N PHE A 263 -4.02 -6.36 11.66
CA PHE A 263 -5.38 -6.22 11.13
C PHE A 263 -6.31 -7.35 11.58
N LEU A 264 -5.92 -8.62 11.43
CA LEU A 264 -6.77 -9.73 11.84
C LEU A 264 -6.81 -9.89 13.36
N GLY A 265 -5.68 -9.67 14.05
CA GLY A 265 -5.58 -9.76 15.52
C GLY A 265 -6.39 -8.70 16.28
N LEU A 266 -6.57 -7.51 15.68
CA LEU A 266 -7.42 -6.46 16.25
C LEU A 266 -8.88 -6.52 15.73
N GLY A 267 -9.20 -7.45 14.84
CA GLY A 267 -10.52 -7.52 14.20
C GLY A 267 -10.83 -6.29 13.35
N LEU A 268 -9.89 -5.92 12.48
CA LEU A 268 -9.96 -4.87 11.46
C LEU A 268 -10.22 -5.50 10.08
N GLN A 269 -11.34 -6.21 9.92
CA GLN A 269 -11.64 -7.01 8.73
C GLN A 269 -11.97 -6.14 7.52
N LEU A 270 -12.74 -5.06 7.69
CA LEU A 270 -13.09 -4.15 6.61
C LEU A 270 -11.88 -3.37 6.13
N ALA A 271 -11.09 -2.83 7.06
CA ALA A 271 -9.83 -2.16 6.74
C ALA A 271 -8.85 -3.12 6.07
N PHE A 272 -8.81 -4.39 6.47
CA PHE A 272 -8.00 -5.40 5.78
C PHE A 272 -8.46 -5.61 4.33
N ILE A 273 -9.76 -5.82 4.09
CA ILE A 273 -10.28 -6.02 2.73
C ILE A 273 -9.97 -4.79 1.87
N ALA A 274 -10.29 -3.59 2.35
CA ALA A 274 -10.08 -2.35 1.64
C ALA A 274 -8.59 -2.08 1.38
N ALA A 275 -7.73 -2.20 2.40
CA ALA A 275 -6.33 -1.84 2.30
C ALA A 275 -5.46 -2.89 1.62
N VAL A 276 -5.84 -4.17 1.65
CA VAL A 276 -4.98 -5.29 1.23
C VAL A 276 -5.54 -6.05 0.05
N ASN A 277 -6.83 -6.35 0.05
CA ASN A 277 -7.42 -7.25 -0.95
C ASN A 277 -7.88 -6.49 -2.20
N GLY A 278 -8.43 -5.29 -1.99
CA GLY A 278 -9.32 -4.62 -2.92
C GLY A 278 -10.71 -5.28 -2.92
N PHE A 279 -11.64 -4.77 -3.70
CA PHE A 279 -13.01 -5.29 -3.80
C PHE A 279 -13.21 -6.25 -4.99
N GLY A 280 -12.11 -6.73 -5.57
CA GLY A 280 -12.11 -7.69 -6.69
C GLY A 280 -12.01 -7.00 -8.06
N ARG A 281 -11.51 -7.75 -9.06
CA ARG A 281 -11.04 -7.20 -10.34
C ARG A 281 -12.02 -6.27 -11.05
N ASP A 282 -13.29 -6.64 -11.13
CA ASP A 282 -14.28 -5.84 -11.85
C ASP A 282 -14.57 -4.50 -11.14
N LEU A 283 -14.59 -4.48 -9.81
CA LEU A 283 -14.80 -3.28 -9.02
C LEU A 283 -13.56 -2.37 -9.02
N GLU A 284 -12.35 -2.94 -9.08
CA GLU A 284 -11.11 -2.16 -9.25
C GLU A 284 -11.07 -1.49 -10.63
N ARG A 285 -11.46 -2.19 -11.70
CA ARG A 285 -11.55 -1.59 -13.05
C ARG A 285 -12.63 -0.52 -13.15
N GLU A 286 -13.77 -0.70 -12.47
CA GLU A 286 -14.80 0.33 -12.31
C GLU A 286 -14.22 1.56 -11.60
N ALA A 287 -13.48 1.36 -10.51
CA ALA A 287 -12.84 2.43 -9.74
C ALA A 287 -11.77 3.20 -10.52
N ASP A 288 -10.94 2.52 -11.32
CA ASP A 288 -9.95 3.17 -12.18
C ASP A 288 -10.61 4.00 -13.30
N ARG A 289 -11.63 3.44 -13.96
CA ARG A 289 -12.34 4.15 -15.04
C ARG A 289 -13.06 5.38 -14.51
N GLU A 290 -13.89 5.23 -13.49
CA GLU A 290 -14.62 6.38 -12.95
C GLU A 290 -13.71 7.34 -12.19
N GLY A 291 -12.63 6.87 -11.59
CA GLY A 291 -11.60 7.73 -11.00
C GLY A 291 -10.98 8.66 -12.05
N LEU A 292 -10.68 8.13 -13.24
CA LEU A 292 -10.21 8.92 -14.38
C LEU A 292 -11.28 9.91 -14.87
N GLU A 293 -12.53 9.47 -15.01
CA GLU A 293 -13.64 10.36 -15.42
C GLU A 293 -13.84 11.50 -14.42
N ARG A 294 -13.74 11.21 -13.11
CA ARG A 294 -13.87 12.21 -12.03
C ARG A 294 -12.73 13.20 -12.03
N MET A 295 -11.49 12.75 -12.20
CA MET A 295 -10.36 13.69 -12.24
C MET A 295 -10.48 14.61 -13.46
N VAL A 296 -10.93 14.11 -14.62
CA VAL A 296 -11.20 14.93 -15.81
C VAL A 296 -12.32 15.94 -15.53
N ALA A 297 -13.44 15.48 -14.96
CA ALA A 297 -14.58 16.35 -14.62
C ALA A 297 -14.19 17.45 -13.60
N ALA A 298 -13.25 17.15 -12.70
CA ALA A 298 -12.71 18.09 -11.73
C ALA A 298 -11.61 19.02 -12.28
N GLY A 299 -11.24 18.91 -13.57
CA GLY A 299 -10.27 19.77 -14.23
C GLY A 299 -8.80 19.38 -14.03
N TYR A 300 -8.53 18.13 -13.60
CA TYR A 300 -7.18 17.60 -13.47
C TYR A 300 -6.64 17.03 -14.78
N ASP A 301 -5.31 17.02 -14.93
CA ASP A 301 -4.63 16.49 -16.11
C ASP A 301 -4.66 14.94 -16.13
N PRO A 302 -5.42 14.31 -17.03
CA PRO A 302 -5.59 12.86 -17.03
C PRO A 302 -4.36 12.11 -17.56
N ARG A 303 -3.40 12.82 -18.18
CA ARG A 303 -2.11 12.23 -18.58
C ARG A 303 -1.28 11.80 -17.36
N GLU A 304 -1.60 12.31 -16.17
CA GLU A 304 -0.96 11.93 -14.92
C GLU A 304 -1.47 10.60 -14.35
N ALA A 305 -2.62 10.08 -14.82
CA ALA A 305 -3.18 8.81 -14.36
C ALA A 305 -2.28 7.59 -14.63
N PRO A 306 -1.80 7.33 -15.86
CA PRO A 306 -0.84 6.25 -16.08
C PRO A 306 0.51 6.54 -15.40
N ARG A 307 0.92 7.81 -15.33
CA ARG A 307 2.21 8.23 -14.74
C ARG A 307 2.28 7.95 -13.24
N VAL A 308 1.19 8.14 -12.49
CA VAL A 308 1.19 7.80 -11.06
C VAL A 308 1.38 6.30 -10.86
N PHE A 309 0.78 5.44 -11.69
CA PHE A 309 0.98 4.00 -11.57
C PHE A 309 2.36 3.54 -12.04
N GLU A 310 2.92 4.18 -13.08
CA GLU A 310 4.32 3.98 -13.48
C GLU A 310 5.28 4.37 -12.36
N LEU A 311 5.07 5.53 -11.73
CA LEU A 311 5.85 6.00 -10.59
C LEU A 311 5.81 4.98 -9.44
N LEU A 312 4.61 4.52 -9.07
CA LEU A 312 4.44 3.53 -8.01
C LEU A 312 5.08 2.17 -8.38
N ARG A 313 5.06 1.76 -9.66
CA ARG A 313 5.69 0.53 -10.15
C ARG A 313 7.21 0.60 -10.19
N ASP A 314 7.77 1.74 -10.58
CA ASP A 314 9.22 1.91 -10.74
C ASP A 314 9.92 2.10 -9.39
N ASP A 315 9.14 2.39 -8.35
CA ASP A 315 9.62 2.68 -7.01
C ASP A 315 10.03 1.51 -6.13
N HIS A 316 9.90 0.29 -6.65
CA HIS A 316 10.28 -0.97 -5.99
C HIS A 316 11.81 -1.20 -5.92
N GLY A 317 12.58 -0.11 -5.79
CA GLY A 317 14.01 -0.04 -6.13
C GLY A 317 15.00 -0.57 -5.09
N ASP A 318 14.57 -1.06 -3.93
CA ASP A 318 15.50 -1.63 -2.92
C ASP A 318 15.22 -3.09 -2.54
N GLY A 319 14.18 -3.71 -3.12
CA GLY A 319 13.78 -5.08 -2.79
C GLY A 319 13.28 -5.25 -1.36
N SER A 320 12.92 -4.16 -0.66
CA SER A 320 12.27 -4.24 0.65
C SER A 320 10.83 -4.73 0.46
N ARG A 321 10.60 -5.98 0.88
CA ARG A 321 9.34 -6.76 0.84
C ARG A 321 8.09 -6.09 1.46
N LEU A 322 8.20 -4.85 1.94
CA LEU A 322 7.12 -4.07 2.53
C LEU A 322 6.28 -3.36 1.46
N GLU A 323 6.83 -3.12 0.27
CA GLU A 323 6.14 -2.42 -0.84
C GLU A 323 5.33 -3.36 -1.75
N ASP A 324 5.51 -4.68 -1.65
CA ASP A 324 4.84 -5.67 -2.52
C ASP A 324 3.31 -5.77 -2.35
N PHE A 325 2.74 -5.18 -1.29
CA PHE A 325 1.49 -5.71 -0.73
C PHE A 325 0.23 -4.83 -0.92
N PHE A 326 0.35 -3.54 -1.23
CA PHE A 326 -0.76 -2.61 -0.93
C PHE A 326 -1.39 -1.88 -2.13
N PHE A 327 -0.70 -1.79 -3.27
CA PHE A 327 -1.34 -1.56 -4.59
C PHE A 327 -1.34 -2.81 -5.48
N GLY A 328 -1.15 -3.97 -4.85
CA GLY A 328 -1.14 -5.29 -5.48
C GLY A 328 0.18 -5.59 -6.17
N ASN A 329 0.60 -6.85 -6.06
CA ASN A 329 1.71 -7.42 -6.83
C ASN A 329 1.78 -6.80 -8.24
N HIS A 330 2.98 -6.47 -8.71
CA HIS A 330 3.29 -5.81 -9.99
C HIS A 330 2.33 -6.07 -11.18
N PRO A 331 1.82 -7.30 -11.43
CA PRO A 331 0.83 -7.54 -12.48
C PRO A 331 -0.44 -6.68 -12.39
N ARG A 332 -0.87 -6.22 -11.21
CA ARG A 332 -2.02 -5.31 -11.07
C ARG A 332 -1.67 -3.89 -11.52
N LEU A 333 -0.50 -3.36 -11.18
CA LEU A 333 -0.08 -2.02 -11.62
C LEU A 333 0.09 -1.96 -13.14
N ASP A 334 0.67 -2.99 -13.76
CA ASP A 334 0.78 -3.04 -15.24
C ASP A 334 -0.60 -3.06 -15.92
N GLU A 335 -1.57 -3.79 -15.37
CA GLU A 335 -2.96 -3.77 -15.85
C GLU A 335 -3.57 -2.37 -15.70
N ARG A 336 -3.36 -1.68 -14.57
CA ARG A 336 -3.85 -0.30 -14.35
C ARG A 336 -3.22 0.69 -15.32
N ILE A 337 -1.92 0.57 -15.59
CA ILE A 337 -1.20 1.40 -16.57
C ILE A 337 -1.79 1.17 -17.96
N ALA A 338 -1.99 -0.10 -18.36
CA ALA A 338 -2.56 -0.43 -19.66
C ALA A 338 -4.00 0.11 -19.80
N ASN A 339 -4.85 -0.14 -18.81
CA ASN A 339 -6.25 0.29 -18.83
C ASN A 339 -6.38 1.81 -18.85
N THR A 340 -5.59 2.54 -18.06
CA THR A 340 -5.65 4.01 -18.05
C THR A 340 -5.14 4.61 -19.35
N ARG A 341 -4.11 4.02 -19.98
CA ARG A 341 -3.68 4.42 -21.34
C ARG A 341 -4.77 4.17 -22.37
N GLU A 342 -5.40 3.00 -22.37
CA GLU A 342 -6.52 2.68 -23.27
C GLU A 342 -7.70 3.64 -23.09
N LEU A 343 -8.04 3.99 -21.85
CA LEU A 343 -9.09 4.96 -21.56
C LEU A 343 -8.75 6.35 -22.12
N LEU A 344 -7.49 6.80 -21.98
CA LEU A 344 -7.04 8.07 -22.55
C LEU A 344 -7.09 8.08 -24.09
N GLU A 345 -6.84 6.95 -24.73
CA GLU A 345 -6.91 6.81 -26.19
C GLU A 345 -8.36 6.79 -26.70
N THR A 346 -9.25 6.10 -25.99
CA THR A 346 -10.66 5.93 -26.39
C THR A 346 -11.55 7.11 -25.98
N HIS A 347 -11.17 7.84 -24.92
CA HIS A 347 -11.89 8.99 -24.38
C HIS A 347 -10.90 10.16 -24.18
N PRO A 348 -10.40 10.75 -25.29
CA PRO A 348 -9.39 11.79 -25.19
C PRO A 348 -9.94 13.01 -24.44
N PRO A 349 -9.14 13.64 -23.57
CA PRO A 349 -9.54 14.88 -22.92
C PRO A 349 -9.83 15.98 -23.96
N PRO A 350 -10.64 16.98 -23.61
CA PRO A 350 -10.93 18.10 -24.50
C PRO A 350 -9.64 18.76 -25.02
N PRO A 351 -9.60 19.23 -26.28
CA PRO A 351 -8.39 19.81 -26.90
C PRO A 351 -7.76 20.98 -26.13
N ASP A 352 -8.55 21.66 -25.28
CA ASP A 352 -8.12 22.76 -24.43
C ASP A 352 -7.43 22.31 -23.13
N ALA A 353 -6.92 21.07 -23.10
CA ALA A 353 -6.13 20.48 -22.01
C ALA A 353 -4.88 21.29 -21.60
N SER A 354 -4.58 22.39 -22.29
CA SER A 354 -3.63 23.42 -21.85
C SER A 354 -4.07 24.15 -20.56
N VAL A 355 -5.35 24.03 -20.17
CA VAL A 355 -5.94 24.57 -18.92
C VAL A 355 -5.95 23.56 -17.77
N LEU A 356 -5.67 22.28 -18.03
CA LEU A 356 -5.66 21.24 -16.99
C LEU A 356 -4.36 21.34 -16.18
N ALA A 357 -4.47 21.80 -14.94
CA ALA A 357 -3.32 22.08 -14.10
C ALA A 357 -2.94 20.85 -13.28
N ALA A 358 -1.68 20.43 -13.38
CA ALA A 358 -1.12 19.42 -12.46
C ALA A 358 -0.98 19.95 -11.01
N ASN A 359 -1.05 21.27 -10.81
CA ASN A 359 -0.87 21.95 -9.51
C ASN A 359 0.42 21.53 -8.78
N VAL A 360 1.52 21.37 -9.53
CA VAL A 360 2.80 20.82 -9.02
C VAL A 360 3.34 21.61 -7.83
N GLU A 361 3.44 22.93 -7.95
CA GLU A 361 4.08 23.79 -6.94
C GLU A 361 3.25 23.86 -5.65
N ASP A 362 1.95 24.13 -5.76
CA ASP A 362 1.05 24.22 -4.61
C ASP A 362 0.96 22.87 -3.87
N PHE A 363 0.82 21.76 -4.61
CA PHE A 363 0.88 20.41 -4.03
C PHE A 363 2.19 20.17 -3.28
N ALA A 364 3.32 20.50 -3.89
CA ALA A 364 4.64 20.30 -3.29
C ALA A 364 4.82 21.14 -2.01
N LEU A 365 4.32 22.38 -2.00
CA LEU A 365 4.36 23.25 -0.82
C LEU A 365 3.47 22.73 0.31
N ARG A 366 2.25 22.25 0.01
CA ARG A 366 1.31 21.74 1.01
C ARG A 366 1.72 20.40 1.60
N THR A 367 2.42 19.57 0.82
CA THR A 367 2.88 18.24 1.26
C THR A 367 4.30 18.20 1.80
N ARG A 368 5.07 19.30 1.73
CA ARG A 368 6.49 19.32 2.13
C ARG A 368 6.75 18.76 3.53
N THR A 369 5.87 19.06 4.49
CA THR A 369 6.01 18.60 5.88
C THR A 369 5.82 17.09 5.94
N VAL A 370 4.74 16.55 5.37
CA VAL A 370 4.51 15.10 5.39
C VAL A 370 5.58 14.33 4.61
N VAL A 371 6.12 14.90 3.52
CA VAL A 371 7.26 14.34 2.77
C VAL A 371 8.52 14.27 3.65
N ARG A 372 8.87 15.36 4.35
CA ARG A 372 10.01 15.41 5.28
C ARG A 372 9.90 14.36 6.37
N GLU A 373 8.72 14.24 6.96
CA GLU A 373 8.45 13.37 8.11
C GLU A 373 8.40 11.90 7.69
N ASN A 374 7.91 11.62 6.48
CA ASN A 374 8.03 10.32 5.86
C ASN A 374 9.51 9.92 5.63
N ALA A 375 10.37 10.86 5.25
CA ALA A 375 11.80 10.59 5.07
C ALA A 375 12.44 10.09 6.38
N ALA A 376 12.01 10.58 7.55
CA ALA A 376 12.47 10.05 8.84
C ALA A 376 11.99 8.61 9.13
N LEU A 377 10.83 8.20 8.60
CA LEU A 377 10.41 6.79 8.63
C LEU A 377 11.30 5.93 7.73
N ASP A 378 11.61 6.42 6.52
CA ASP A 378 12.48 5.74 5.56
C ASP A 378 13.93 5.60 6.05
N ILE A 379 14.49 6.64 6.68
CA ILE A 379 15.81 6.61 7.31
C ILE A 379 15.88 5.48 8.35
N ARG A 380 14.85 5.38 9.21
CA ARG A 380 14.80 4.33 10.25
C ARG A 380 14.68 2.94 9.64
N ALA A 381 13.88 2.80 8.59
CA ALA A 381 13.76 1.57 7.82
C ALA A 381 15.05 1.19 7.06
N GLY A 382 15.95 2.15 6.81
CA GLY A 382 17.18 1.95 6.03
C GLY A 382 17.00 2.20 4.54
N ARG A 383 15.87 2.76 4.12
CA ARG A 383 15.57 3.13 2.73
C ARG A 383 16.22 4.47 2.40
N PHE A 384 17.55 4.53 2.53
CA PHE A 384 18.30 5.78 2.50
C PHE A 384 18.21 6.50 1.15
N GLY A 385 18.13 5.77 0.04
CA GLY A 385 17.94 6.37 -1.30
C GLY A 385 16.62 7.15 -1.39
N LEU A 386 15.53 6.54 -0.91
CA LEU A 386 14.20 7.17 -0.89
C LEU A 386 14.17 8.38 0.03
N ALA A 387 14.68 8.23 1.25
CA ALA A 387 14.77 9.33 2.19
C ALA A 387 15.59 10.50 1.63
N LYS A 388 16.71 10.23 0.95
CA LYS A 388 17.51 11.28 0.32
C LYS A 388 16.71 12.03 -0.75
N ALA A 389 16.03 11.31 -1.65
CA ALA A 389 15.23 11.93 -2.70
C ALA A 389 14.11 12.82 -2.12
N GLN A 390 13.46 12.38 -1.04
CA GLN A 390 12.44 13.15 -0.32
C GLN A 390 13.04 14.41 0.33
N LEU A 391 14.15 14.30 1.07
CA LEU A 391 14.81 15.44 1.70
C LEU A 391 15.33 16.45 0.68
N ASP A 392 15.93 15.99 -0.42
CA ASP A 392 16.38 16.85 -1.51
C ASP A 392 15.20 17.63 -2.13
N ARG A 393 14.03 16.99 -2.29
CA ARG A 393 12.79 17.65 -2.76
C ARG A 393 12.34 18.74 -1.78
N VAL A 394 12.35 18.45 -0.49
CA VAL A 394 11.97 19.44 0.54
C VAL A 394 12.97 20.61 0.57
N LEU A 395 14.28 20.35 0.49
CA LEU A 395 15.30 21.41 0.48
C LEU A 395 15.25 22.31 -0.75
N ARG A 396 14.78 21.81 -1.91
CA ARG A 396 14.53 22.68 -3.09
C ARG A 396 13.44 23.72 -2.82
N LEU A 397 12.44 23.37 -2.00
CA LEU A 397 11.32 24.26 -1.64
C LEU A 397 11.63 25.12 -0.42
N ALA A 398 12.32 24.54 0.57
CA ALA A 398 12.62 25.15 1.85
C ALA A 398 14.10 24.94 2.22
N PRO A 399 15.05 25.59 1.52
CA PRO A 399 16.48 25.37 1.71
C PRO A 399 17.01 25.76 3.10
N LYS A 400 16.22 26.53 3.86
CA LYS A 400 16.53 27.01 5.20
C LYS A 400 15.76 26.26 6.30
N ASP A 401 15.09 25.15 6.01
CA ASP A 401 14.39 24.35 7.03
C ASP A 401 15.38 23.58 7.92
N PRO A 402 15.58 23.96 9.19
CA PRO A 402 16.57 23.33 10.06
C PRO A 402 16.24 21.85 10.34
N THR A 403 14.96 21.48 10.38
CA THR A 403 14.53 20.08 10.61
C THR A 403 14.93 19.18 9.45
N THR A 404 14.80 19.65 8.21
CA THR A 404 15.25 18.88 7.04
C THR A 404 16.75 18.67 7.06
N HIS A 405 17.55 19.68 7.43
CA HIS A 405 19.01 19.52 7.58
C HIS A 405 19.38 18.56 8.70
N LEU A 406 18.65 18.54 9.83
CA LEU A 406 18.80 17.52 10.87
C LEU A 406 18.60 16.11 10.29
N TYR A 407 17.53 15.90 9.51
CA TYR A 407 17.24 14.60 8.92
C TYR A 407 18.27 14.16 7.87
N VAL A 408 18.84 15.10 7.11
CA VAL A 408 20.00 14.82 6.24
C VAL A 408 21.18 14.33 7.08
N GLY A 409 21.44 14.97 8.22
CA GLY A 409 22.46 14.51 9.16
C GLY A 409 22.19 13.09 9.68
N ASP A 410 20.95 12.78 10.05
CA ASP A 410 20.55 11.46 10.53
C ASP A 410 20.66 10.39 9.44
N LEU A 411 20.32 10.73 8.20
CA LEU A 411 20.47 9.88 7.04
C LEU A 411 21.93 9.44 6.87
N TYR A 412 22.86 10.39 6.81
CA TYR A 412 24.27 10.08 6.61
C TYR A 412 24.89 9.38 7.82
N ARG A 413 24.50 9.77 9.05
CA ARG A 413 24.96 9.10 10.28
C ARG A 413 24.52 7.64 10.31
N LEU A 414 23.27 7.33 9.97
CA LEU A 414 22.77 5.96 9.94
C LEU A 414 23.33 5.16 8.76
N GLN A 415 23.55 5.79 7.61
CA GLN A 415 24.30 5.17 6.50
C GLN A 415 25.71 4.77 6.95
N ALA A 416 26.43 5.65 7.66
CA ALA A 416 27.78 5.34 8.17
C ALA A 416 27.76 4.15 9.14
N GLN A 417 26.73 4.05 9.99
CA GLN A 417 26.57 2.93 10.92
C GLN A 417 26.30 1.61 10.19
N ARG A 418 25.57 1.63 9.07
CA ARG A 418 25.23 0.46 8.25
C ARG A 418 26.20 0.22 7.08
N ALA A 419 27.23 1.05 6.92
CA ALA A 419 28.19 0.94 5.84
C ALA A 419 28.95 -0.39 5.93
N LYS A 420 28.89 -1.18 4.85
CA LYS A 420 29.60 -2.46 4.75
C LYS A 420 31.11 -2.26 4.64
N ASN A 421 31.52 -1.22 3.91
CA ASN A 421 32.93 -0.88 3.75
C ASN A 421 33.33 0.16 4.82
N PRO A 422 34.29 -0.15 5.72
CA PRO A 422 34.77 0.80 6.71
C PRO A 422 35.35 2.09 6.11
N ALA A 423 35.86 2.06 4.87
CA ALA A 423 36.42 3.23 4.20
C ALA A 423 35.39 4.31 3.88
N ASP A 424 34.09 3.97 3.80
CA ASP A 424 33.02 4.93 3.49
C ASP A 424 32.62 5.76 4.72
N LYS A 425 32.91 5.26 5.93
CA LYS A 425 32.44 5.85 7.19
C LYS A 425 32.93 7.29 7.40
N PRO A 426 34.21 7.64 7.20
CA PRO A 426 34.68 9.01 7.42
C PRO A 426 33.96 10.03 6.55
N LEU A 427 33.71 9.71 5.28
CA LEU A 427 32.98 10.58 4.36
C LEU A 427 31.54 10.81 4.84
N LEU A 428 30.83 9.72 5.13
CA LEU A 428 29.43 9.79 5.58
C LEU A 428 29.30 10.53 6.91
N LEU A 429 30.21 10.31 7.86
CA LEU A 429 30.21 11.04 9.14
C LEU A 429 30.56 12.53 8.96
N GLY A 430 31.40 12.87 7.98
CA GLY A 430 31.65 14.25 7.58
C GLY A 430 30.39 14.94 7.06
N GLN A 431 29.68 14.30 6.12
CA GLN A 431 28.41 14.81 5.59
C GLN A 431 27.34 14.93 6.67
N ALA A 432 27.27 13.97 7.59
CA ALA A 432 26.37 14.04 8.74
C ALA A 432 26.66 15.27 9.61
N ARG A 433 27.94 15.51 9.91
CA ARG A 433 28.39 16.65 10.71
C ARG A 433 28.04 17.98 10.04
N GLU A 434 28.36 18.15 8.76
CA GLU A 434 28.05 19.37 8.00
C GLU A 434 26.55 19.69 8.02
N ALA A 435 25.70 18.66 7.85
CA ALA A 435 24.25 18.82 7.88
C ALA A 435 23.74 19.22 9.28
N TYR A 436 24.27 18.64 10.35
CA TYR A 436 23.92 19.05 11.71
C TYR A 436 24.42 20.46 12.05
N GLU A 437 25.64 20.82 11.65
CA GLU A 437 26.17 22.18 11.79
C GLU A 437 25.27 23.18 11.05
N ARG A 438 24.81 22.82 9.84
CA ARG A 438 23.88 23.64 9.07
C ARG A 438 22.54 23.81 9.78
N ALA A 439 21.98 22.74 10.35
CA ALA A 439 20.74 22.80 11.12
C ALA A 439 20.88 23.72 12.35
N ALA A 440 21.98 23.59 13.10
CA ALA A 440 22.28 24.42 14.27
C ALA A 440 22.50 25.91 13.91
N GLN A 441 23.10 26.20 12.75
CA GLN A 441 23.28 27.56 12.27
C GLN A 441 21.97 28.21 11.82
N LEU A 442 21.07 27.42 11.21
CA LEU A 442 19.77 27.91 10.75
C LEU A 442 18.82 28.19 11.92
N ASP A 443 18.91 27.40 13.00
CA ASP A 443 18.17 27.62 14.23
C ASP A 443 19.01 27.23 15.45
N ALA A 444 19.59 28.24 16.11
CA ALA A 444 20.40 28.06 17.31
C ALA A 444 19.58 27.65 18.55
N THR A 445 18.25 27.72 18.48
CA THR A 445 17.36 27.26 19.56
C THR A 445 16.95 25.80 19.39
N PHE A 446 17.30 25.17 18.27
CA PHE A 446 16.99 23.78 17.99
C PHE A 446 17.99 22.84 18.69
N PRO A 447 17.60 22.10 19.75
CA PRO A 447 18.56 21.33 20.56
C PRO A 447 19.13 20.11 19.85
N ASP A 448 18.34 19.44 19.00
CA ASP A 448 18.67 18.11 18.48
C ASP A 448 19.97 18.07 17.63
N PRO A 449 20.27 19.05 16.78
CA PRO A 449 21.57 19.13 16.09
C PRO A 449 22.77 19.15 17.04
N PHE A 450 22.72 19.91 18.14
CA PHE A 450 23.81 20.00 19.11
C PHE A 450 24.07 18.67 19.81
N ARG A 451 22.99 17.94 20.14
CA ARG A 451 23.09 16.59 20.67
C ARG A 451 23.84 15.66 19.72
N GLN A 452 23.47 15.66 18.44
CA GLN A 452 24.10 14.79 17.44
C GLN A 452 25.56 15.19 17.18
N LEU A 453 25.85 16.49 17.11
CA LEU A 453 27.21 17.01 16.97
C LEU A 453 28.09 16.58 18.14
N GLY A 454 27.61 16.73 19.37
CA GLY A 454 28.35 16.30 20.56
C GLY A 454 28.73 14.81 20.51
N LEU A 455 27.78 13.94 20.11
CA LEU A 455 28.05 12.51 19.95
C LEU A 455 29.07 12.23 18.84
N LEU A 456 29.00 12.94 17.71
CA LEU A 456 29.96 12.77 16.62
C LEU A 456 31.37 13.26 17.00
N TYR A 457 31.49 14.40 17.68
CA TYR A 457 32.78 14.92 18.13
C TYR A 457 33.40 14.05 19.23
N TYR A 458 32.58 13.53 20.14
CA TYR A 458 33.02 12.55 21.14
C TYR A 458 33.60 11.30 20.47
N GLN A 459 32.92 10.76 19.46
CA GLN A 459 33.41 9.61 18.69
C GLN A 459 34.70 9.90 17.90
N SER A 460 34.83 11.12 17.37
CA SER A 460 36.05 11.54 16.66
C SER A 460 37.19 12.01 17.57
N LYS A 461 37.03 11.90 18.90
CA LYS A 461 38.02 12.33 19.90
C LYS A 461 38.35 13.83 19.80
N ASP A 462 37.34 14.66 19.57
CA ASP A 462 37.43 16.13 19.62
C ASP A 462 36.70 16.63 20.89
N PRO A 463 37.38 16.61 22.06
CA PRO A 463 36.72 16.85 23.36
C PRO A 463 36.19 18.28 23.50
N GLU A 464 36.91 19.26 22.95
CA GLU A 464 36.52 20.68 23.04
C GLU A 464 35.17 20.91 22.35
N LYS A 465 35.03 20.46 21.09
CA LYS A 465 33.78 20.61 20.35
C LYS A 465 32.66 19.73 20.92
N ALA A 466 32.99 18.53 21.40
CA ALA A 466 32.01 17.66 22.04
C ALA A 466 31.40 18.31 23.28
N MET A 467 32.25 18.87 24.16
CA MET A 467 31.79 19.58 25.36
C MET A 467 30.95 20.81 25.02
N ALA A 468 31.40 21.63 24.05
CA ALA A 468 30.65 22.80 23.62
C ALA A 468 29.24 22.44 23.12
N ALA A 469 29.13 21.42 22.27
CA ALA A 469 27.85 20.96 21.73
C ALA A 469 26.94 20.34 22.80
N PHE A 470 27.48 19.51 23.71
CA PHE A 470 26.68 18.94 24.81
C PHE A 470 26.20 20.00 25.80
N ARG A 471 27.02 21.03 26.11
CA ARG A 471 26.60 22.16 26.95
C ARG A 471 25.51 22.98 26.27
N ALA A 472 25.61 23.24 24.97
CA ALA A 472 24.56 23.90 24.20
C ALA A 472 23.24 23.10 24.23
N TYR A 473 23.30 21.79 24.01
CA TYR A 473 22.14 20.90 24.09
C TYR A 473 21.45 20.94 25.47
N LEU A 474 22.22 20.78 26.55
CA LEU A 474 21.68 20.79 27.91
C LEU A 474 21.18 22.18 28.33
N GLY A 475 21.77 23.25 27.81
CA GLY A 475 21.28 24.61 28.02
C GLY A 475 19.91 24.85 27.39
N LEU A 476 19.68 24.29 26.20
CA LEU A 476 18.39 24.39 25.48
C LEU A 476 17.33 23.42 26.03
N LYS A 477 17.74 22.23 26.48
CA LYS A 477 16.83 21.16 26.91
C LYS A 477 17.35 20.44 28.17
N PRO A 478 17.34 21.10 29.34
CA PRO A 478 17.92 20.56 30.57
C PRO A 478 17.23 19.31 31.09
N ASP A 479 15.92 19.18 30.85
CA ASP A 479 15.07 18.08 31.30
C ASP A 479 14.87 17.00 30.23
N ALA A 480 15.76 16.94 29.22
CA ALA A 480 15.71 15.88 28.22
C ALA A 480 15.79 14.48 28.88
N PRO A 481 15.06 13.46 28.37
CA PRO A 481 15.10 12.11 28.93
C PRO A 481 16.50 11.50 29.02
N ASP A 482 17.41 11.90 28.13
CA ASP A 482 18.81 11.47 28.09
C ASP A 482 19.79 12.50 28.66
N ALA A 483 19.33 13.58 29.29
CA ALA A 483 20.17 14.63 29.87
C ALA A 483 21.18 14.07 30.87
N ARG A 484 20.78 13.08 31.69
CA ARG A 484 21.69 12.38 32.62
C ARG A 484 22.88 11.76 31.88
N ARG A 485 22.62 11.06 30.78
CA ARG A 485 23.66 10.41 29.98
C ARG A 485 24.58 11.44 29.30
N ILE A 486 24.02 12.56 28.83
CA ILE A 486 24.85 13.64 28.27
C ILE A 486 25.75 14.29 29.34
N LYS A 487 25.26 14.45 30.58
CA LYS A 487 26.09 14.92 31.70
C LYS A 487 27.23 13.94 32.05
N GLU A 488 26.98 12.63 31.95
CA GLU A 488 28.02 11.61 32.13
C GLU A 488 29.12 11.75 31.07
N TYR A 489 28.79 11.97 29.79
CA TYR A 489 29.79 12.26 28.75
C TYR A 489 30.61 13.52 29.04
N LEU A 490 30.01 14.58 29.59
CA LEU A 490 30.75 15.79 29.97
C LEU A 490 31.78 15.51 31.07
N VAL A 491 31.40 14.75 32.10
CA VAL A 491 32.34 14.37 33.18
C VAL A 491 33.49 13.52 32.66
N GLU A 492 33.24 12.64 31.69
CA GLU A 492 34.29 11.84 31.05
C GLU A 492 35.27 12.71 30.24
N LEU A 493 34.77 13.70 29.51
CA LEU A 493 35.58 14.60 28.68
C LEU A 493 36.40 15.61 29.48
N GLU A 494 36.03 15.86 30.74
CA GLU A 494 36.73 16.75 31.67
C GLU A 494 37.89 16.07 32.42
N ARG A 495 38.02 14.74 32.31
CA ARG A 495 39.13 13.95 32.85
C ARG A 495 40.23 13.80 31.81
#